data_AF-A0AAD7UCD7-F1
#
_entry.id   AF-A0AAD7UCD7-F1
#
_cell.length_a   1.000
_cell.length_b   1.000
_cell.length_c   1.000
_cell.angle_alpha   90.00
_cell.angle_beta   90.00
_cell.angle_gamma   90.00
#
_symmetry.space_group_name_H-M   'P 1'
#
loop_
_entity.id
_entity.type
_entity.pdbx_description
1 polymer ?
#
loop_
_entity_poly.entity_id
_entity_poly.type
_entity_poly.pdbx_seq_one_letter_code
_entity_poly.pdbx_strand_id
1 'polypeptide(L)'
;MSVVAEARRSELLPRSEVEAMGIVWRKLLGFARQASSVLPVDVHVYCGSCWAHGAVSALADRVKIARNAQGADINPSVQHILNCHAGGTCNGGSVDGPYQWLMSNYLSYETSNPYVACSSDVSGGLCDAGEWTIQPYPNVTISDYGSISGEAAMKKEIYERGPISCGVDALPLLNYTTE
;
A
#
# COMPACT_ATOMS: atom_id res chain seq x y z
N MET A 1 -13.01 -11.27 -15.57
CA MET A 1 -13.17 -12.69 -15.20
C MET A 1 -13.61 -12.74 -13.76
N SER A 2 -14.88 -13.07 -13.52
CA SER A 2 -15.40 -13.30 -12.16
C SER A 2 -14.84 -14.61 -11.64
N VAL A 3 -14.20 -14.58 -10.48
CA VAL A 3 -14.18 -15.73 -9.58
C VAL A 3 -14.81 -15.24 -8.29
N VAL A 4 -16.07 -15.63 -8.10
CA VAL A 4 -16.75 -15.47 -6.82
C VAL A 4 -16.05 -16.43 -5.86
N ALA A 5 -15.10 -15.95 -5.07
CA ALA A 5 -14.60 -16.69 -3.92
C ALA A 5 -15.60 -16.51 -2.77
N GLU A 6 -16.69 -17.26 -2.83
CA GLU A 6 -17.58 -17.46 -1.71
C GLU A 6 -16.77 -18.19 -0.62
N ALA A 7 -16.28 -17.45 0.38
CA ALA A 7 -15.53 -18.03 1.48
C ALA A 7 -16.47 -18.93 2.30
N ARG A 8 -16.54 -20.21 1.95
CA ARG A 8 -17.23 -21.21 2.75
C ARG A 8 -16.49 -21.35 4.08
N ARG A 9 -17.26 -21.27 5.17
CA ARG A 9 -16.85 -21.33 6.58
C ARG A 9 -15.98 -22.56 6.96
N SER A 10 -15.81 -23.53 6.07
CA SER A 10 -15.09 -24.80 6.29
C SER A 10 -13.62 -24.81 5.87
N GLU A 11 -13.09 -23.77 5.24
CA GLU A 11 -11.68 -23.72 4.82
C GLU A 11 -10.86 -22.81 5.76
N LEU A 12 -10.74 -23.24 7.02
CA LEU A 12 -9.72 -22.74 7.93
C LEU A 12 -8.54 -23.72 7.85
N LEU A 13 -7.44 -23.28 7.23
CA LEU A 13 -6.20 -24.06 7.25
C LEU A 13 -5.74 -24.20 8.71
N PRO A 14 -5.40 -25.41 9.16
CA PRO A 14 -4.95 -25.64 10.53
C PRO A 14 -3.65 -24.87 10.82
N ARG A 15 -3.50 -24.42 12.08
CA ARG A 15 -2.38 -23.61 12.56
C ARG A 15 -1.00 -24.15 12.17
N SER A 16 -0.83 -25.47 12.17
CA SER A 16 0.41 -26.15 11.78
C SER A 16 0.74 -26.02 10.29
N GLU A 17 -0.26 -25.97 9.41
CA GLU A 17 -0.02 -25.74 7.98
C GLU A 17 0.38 -24.29 7.76
N VAL A 18 -0.26 -23.33 8.42
CA VAL A 18 0.12 -21.92 8.30
C VAL A 18 1.51 -21.64 8.88
N GLU A 19 1.86 -22.29 9.99
CA GLU A 19 3.21 -22.22 10.59
C GLU A 19 4.26 -22.91 9.72
N ALA A 20 3.92 -24.02 9.04
CA ALA A 20 4.80 -24.70 8.08
C ALA A 20 4.92 -23.96 6.73
N MET A 21 3.96 -23.10 6.39
CA MET A 21 3.86 -22.45 5.09
C MET A 21 4.87 -21.33 4.87
N GLY A 22 5.49 -20.76 5.91
CA GLY A 22 6.67 -19.88 5.78
C GLY A 22 6.62 -18.86 4.64
N ILE A 23 5.44 -18.28 4.35
CA ILE A 23 5.22 -17.48 3.14
C ILE A 23 5.86 -16.13 3.31
N VAL A 24 7.09 -16.06 2.80
CA VAL A 24 7.75 -14.79 2.54
C VAL A 24 7.52 -14.50 1.07
N TRP A 25 6.47 -13.73 0.76
CA TRP A 25 6.14 -13.27 -0.60
C TRP A 25 7.37 -12.71 -1.33
N ARG A 26 8.27 -12.01 -0.62
CA ARG A 26 9.57 -11.54 -1.14
C ARG A 26 10.44 -12.65 -1.76
N LYS A 27 10.41 -13.87 -1.23
CA LYS A 27 11.19 -15.01 -1.74
C LYS A 27 10.50 -15.72 -2.92
N LEU A 28 9.17 -15.68 -2.98
CA LEU A 28 8.39 -16.39 -4.00
C LEU A 28 8.29 -15.62 -5.32
N LEU A 29 8.17 -14.29 -5.27
CA LEU A 29 7.92 -13.45 -6.47
C LEU A 29 8.92 -12.29 -6.64
N GLY A 30 9.94 -12.19 -5.78
CA GLY A 30 10.97 -11.15 -5.91
C GLY A 30 10.39 -9.73 -5.85
N PHE A 31 9.61 -9.40 -4.82
CA PHE A 31 9.08 -8.04 -4.63
C PHE A 31 10.22 -7.05 -4.40
N ALA A 32 10.33 -6.05 -5.28
CA ALA A 32 11.16 -4.88 -5.05
C ALA A 32 10.48 -3.99 -4.00
N ARG A 33 11.27 -3.35 -3.13
CA ARG A 33 10.71 -2.32 -2.24
C ARG A 33 10.15 -1.20 -3.11
N GLN A 34 8.95 -0.72 -2.80
CA GLN A 34 8.45 0.49 -3.40
C GLN A 34 9.41 1.63 -3.00
N ALA A 35 10.23 2.05 -3.95
CA ALA A 35 11.14 3.16 -3.79
C ALA A 35 10.39 4.41 -4.22
N SER A 36 10.02 5.27 -3.26
CA SER A 36 9.87 6.68 -3.60
C SER A 36 11.23 7.14 -4.10
N SER A 37 11.29 7.84 -5.23
CA SER A 37 12.51 8.54 -5.63
C SER A 37 12.99 9.37 -4.44
N VAL A 38 14.12 8.97 -3.85
CA VAL A 38 14.65 9.61 -2.65
C VAL A 38 14.95 11.05 -3.04
N LEU A 39 14.20 11.99 -2.46
CA LEU A 39 14.51 13.41 -2.61
C LEU A 39 15.92 13.66 -2.06
N PRO A 40 16.66 14.63 -2.61
CA PRO A 40 17.93 15.05 -2.02
C PRO A 40 17.78 15.31 -0.51
N VAL A 41 18.83 14.97 0.24
CA VAL A 41 18.86 14.88 1.70
C VAL A 41 18.56 16.21 2.42
N ASP A 42 18.41 17.32 1.70
CA ASP A 42 18.20 18.67 2.23
C ASP A 42 16.73 19.15 2.29
N VAL A 43 15.74 18.33 1.93
CA VAL A 43 14.32 18.76 1.88
C VAL A 43 13.37 17.90 2.73
N HIS A 44 13.85 17.35 3.84
CA HIS A 44 13.07 16.47 4.71
C HIS A 44 11.95 17.21 5.46
N VAL A 45 10.80 17.39 4.80
CA VAL A 45 9.54 17.67 5.47
C VAL A 45 9.02 16.34 6.05
N TYR A 46 8.81 16.32 7.36
CA TYR A 46 8.17 15.16 8.00
C TYR A 46 6.71 15.06 7.52
N CYS A 47 6.35 13.91 6.96
CA CYS A 47 4.99 13.61 6.53
C CYS A 47 4.56 12.25 7.10
N GLY A 48 3.51 12.24 7.91
CA GLY A 48 2.88 11.06 8.49
C GLY A 48 2.06 10.25 7.49
N SER A 49 2.65 9.89 6.35
CA SER A 49 2.00 9.19 5.22
C SER A 49 2.13 7.67 5.28
N CYS A 50 2.41 7.09 6.45
CA CYS A 50 2.58 5.63 6.62
C CYS A 50 1.33 4.85 6.22
N TRP A 51 0.14 5.39 6.49
CA TRP A 51 -1.15 4.83 6.08
C TRP A 51 -1.26 4.70 4.56
N ALA A 52 -0.83 5.72 3.81
CA ALA A 52 -0.85 5.73 2.36
C ALA A 52 0.22 4.79 1.77
N HIS A 53 1.46 4.84 2.29
CA HIS A 53 2.53 3.93 1.86
C HIS A 53 2.18 2.46 2.08
N GLY A 54 1.60 2.13 3.24
CA GLY A 54 1.19 0.78 3.58
C GLY A 54 0.07 0.25 2.68
N ALA A 55 -0.88 1.11 2.29
CA ALA A 55 -1.95 0.76 1.36
C ALA A 55 -1.44 0.58 -0.07
N VAL A 56 -0.67 1.54 -0.56
CA VAL A 56 -0.18 1.54 -1.95
C VAL A 56 0.81 0.39 -2.20
N SER A 57 1.70 0.10 -1.24
CA SER A 57 2.65 -1.01 -1.37
C SER A 57 1.95 -2.37 -1.39
N ALA A 58 0.97 -2.58 -0.49
CA ALA A 58 0.18 -3.82 -0.48
C ALA A 58 -0.62 -3.99 -1.78
N LEU A 59 -1.17 -2.90 -2.33
CA LEU A 59 -1.86 -2.90 -3.62
C LEU A 59 -0.91 -3.26 -4.78
N ALA A 60 0.28 -2.63 -4.83
CA ALA A 60 1.28 -2.95 -5.85
C ALA A 60 1.67 -4.43 -5.82
N ASP A 61 1.86 -4.97 -4.62
CA ASP A 61 2.21 -6.37 -4.43
C ASP A 61 1.07 -7.29 -4.91
N ARG A 62 -0.19 -6.97 -4.56
CA ARG A 62 -1.37 -7.72 -5.01
C ARG A 62 -1.52 -7.71 -6.53
N VAL A 63 -1.22 -6.60 -7.20
CA VAL A 63 -1.22 -6.55 -8.67
C VAL A 63 -0.14 -7.45 -9.26
N LYS A 64 1.07 -7.48 -8.67
CA LYS A 64 2.12 -8.39 -9.10
C LYS A 64 1.72 -9.86 -8.93
N ILE A 65 1.07 -10.21 -7.82
CA ILE A 65 0.52 -11.55 -7.57
C ILE A 65 -0.53 -11.89 -8.62
N ALA A 66 -1.50 -11.01 -8.84
CA ALA A 66 -2.58 -11.22 -9.82
C ALA A 66 -2.05 -11.40 -11.25
N ARG A 67 -0.89 -10.80 -11.58
CA ARG A 67 -0.20 -10.93 -12.87
C ARG A 67 0.77 -12.11 -12.92
N ASN A 68 0.84 -12.96 -11.88
CA ASN A 68 1.84 -14.03 -11.77
C ASN A 68 3.28 -13.53 -12.01
N ALA A 69 3.61 -12.33 -11.52
CA ALA A 69 4.87 -11.63 -11.76
C ALA A 69 5.24 -11.47 -13.24
N GLN A 70 4.26 -11.44 -14.15
CA GLN A 70 4.50 -11.23 -15.58
C GLN A 70 4.46 -9.75 -15.95
N GLY A 71 5.51 -9.30 -16.66
CA GLY A 71 5.71 -7.93 -17.11
C GLY A 71 6.35 -7.04 -16.04
N ALA A 72 6.39 -5.73 -16.29
CA ALA A 72 6.99 -4.77 -15.36
C ALA A 72 6.17 -4.61 -14.08
N ASP A 73 6.88 -4.50 -12.96
CA ASP A 73 6.31 -4.16 -11.65
C ASP A 73 5.68 -2.77 -11.71
N ILE A 74 4.57 -2.60 -10.99
CA ILE A 74 3.90 -1.31 -10.89
C ILE A 74 4.45 -0.53 -9.69
N ASN A 75 4.57 0.79 -9.85
CA ASN A 75 4.89 1.70 -8.77
C ASN A 75 3.79 2.78 -8.71
N PRO A 76 2.69 2.54 -7.97
CA PRO A 76 1.61 3.52 -7.87
C PRO A 76 2.03 4.73 -7.02
N SER A 77 1.50 5.91 -7.32
CA SER A 77 1.89 7.14 -6.65
C SER A 77 1.27 7.28 -5.27
N VAL A 78 2.12 7.41 -4.25
CA VAL A 78 1.65 7.78 -2.90
C VAL A 78 1.24 9.26 -2.86
N GLN A 79 1.92 10.11 -3.64
CA GLN A 79 1.61 11.53 -3.69
C GLN A 79 0.21 11.81 -4.22
N HIS A 80 -0.28 11.02 -5.18
CA HIS A 80 -1.65 11.13 -5.67
C HIS A 80 -2.69 10.86 -4.56
N ILE A 81 -2.46 9.86 -3.70
CA ILE A 81 -3.31 9.62 -2.52
C ILE A 81 -3.34 10.85 -1.60
N LEU A 82 -2.18 11.48 -1.37
CA LEU A 82 -2.07 12.67 -0.52
C LEU A 82 -2.76 13.90 -1.13
N ASN A 83 -2.56 14.14 -2.43
CA ASN A 83 -3.15 15.28 -3.13
C ASN A 83 -4.68 15.18 -3.23
N CYS A 84 -5.21 13.97 -3.34
CA CYS A 84 -6.64 13.72 -3.42
C CYS A 84 -7.31 13.52 -2.07
N HIS A 85 -6.59 13.68 -0.95
CA HIS A 85 -7.13 13.48 0.40
C HIS A 85 -7.80 12.12 0.58
N ALA A 86 -7.24 11.09 -0.07
CA ALA A 86 -7.85 9.77 -0.20
C ALA A 86 -7.70 8.93 1.09
N GLY A 87 -8.08 9.49 2.24
CA GLY A 87 -8.03 8.83 3.55
C GLY A 87 -7.24 9.55 4.63
N GLY A 88 -6.60 10.68 4.32
CA GLY A 88 -5.80 11.46 5.25
C GLY A 88 -4.87 12.47 4.57
N THR A 89 -3.93 13.03 5.36
CA THR A 89 -2.91 13.99 4.92
C THR A 89 -1.56 13.66 5.54
N CYS A 90 -0.58 14.56 5.44
CA CYS A 90 0.70 14.41 6.15
C CYS A 90 0.56 14.47 7.68
N ASN A 91 -0.58 14.89 8.22
CA ASN A 91 -0.87 14.84 9.66
C ASN A 91 -1.41 13.48 10.13
N GLY A 92 -1.48 12.50 9.23
CA GLY A 92 -2.00 11.17 9.50
C GLY A 92 -3.23 10.85 8.66
N GLY A 93 -3.67 9.61 8.76
CA GLY A 93 -4.77 9.09 7.97
C GLY A 93 -5.18 7.69 8.40
N SER A 94 -6.20 7.19 7.72
CA SER A 94 -6.77 5.87 7.98
C SER A 94 -6.18 4.82 7.04
N VAL A 95 -6.00 3.59 7.53
CA VAL A 95 -5.49 2.46 6.73
C VAL A 95 -6.51 2.07 5.64
N ASP A 96 -7.81 2.16 5.93
CA ASP A 96 -8.88 1.80 5.00
C ASP A 96 -9.20 2.91 3.98
N GLY A 97 -8.88 4.17 4.29
CA GLY A 97 -9.24 5.34 3.49
C GLY A 97 -8.77 5.28 2.02
N PRO A 98 -7.50 4.92 1.73
CA PRO A 98 -7.05 4.76 0.34
C PRO A 98 -7.89 3.76 -0.44
N TYR A 99 -8.21 2.62 0.16
CA TYR A 99 -8.99 1.58 -0.48
C TYR A 99 -10.43 2.04 -0.73
N GLN A 100 -11.06 2.68 0.26
CA GLN A 100 -12.40 3.24 0.10
C GLN A 100 -12.46 4.26 -1.05
N TRP A 101 -11.47 5.14 -1.16
CA TRP A 101 -11.41 6.12 -2.25
C TRP A 101 -11.23 5.45 -3.61
N LEU A 102 -10.42 4.40 -3.70
CA LEU A 102 -10.17 3.65 -4.94
C LEU A 102 -11.37 2.86 -5.46
N MET A 103 -12.43 2.69 -4.68
CA MET A 103 -13.67 2.05 -5.17
C MET A 103 -14.39 2.87 -6.24
N SER A 104 -14.17 4.18 -6.29
CA SER A 104 -14.80 5.09 -7.26
C SER A 104 -13.79 5.94 -8.03
N ASN A 105 -12.49 5.71 -7.80
CA ASN A 105 -11.40 6.47 -8.39
C ASN A 105 -10.31 5.53 -8.88
N TYR A 106 -9.20 6.11 -9.32
CA TYR A 106 -8.04 5.38 -9.81
C TYR A 106 -6.76 5.93 -9.24
N LEU A 107 -5.75 5.06 -9.12
CA LEU A 107 -4.41 5.46 -8.72
C LEU A 107 -3.50 5.57 -9.94
N SER A 108 -2.79 6.70 -10.02
CA SER A 108 -1.76 6.93 -11.03
C SER A 108 -0.43 6.27 -10.63
N TYR A 109 0.52 6.23 -11.55
CA TYR A 109 1.89 5.79 -11.26
C TYR A 109 2.72 6.92 -10.64
N GLU A 110 3.75 6.52 -9.89
CA GLU A 110 4.74 7.42 -9.26
C GLU A 110 5.41 8.35 -10.27
N THR A 111 5.63 7.88 -11.50
CA THR A 111 6.21 8.70 -12.58
C THR A 111 5.32 9.88 -13.00
N SER A 112 4.01 9.78 -12.75
CA SER A 112 3.05 10.86 -13.04
C SER A 112 2.92 11.84 -11.88
N ASN A 113 3.17 11.40 -10.65
CA ASN A 113 3.07 12.24 -9.46
C ASN A 113 4.12 11.77 -8.43
N PRO A 114 5.36 12.27 -8.54
CA PRO A 114 6.46 11.85 -7.68
C PRO A 114 6.23 12.25 -6.21
N TYR A 115 6.66 11.40 -5.29
CA TYR A 115 6.55 11.64 -3.86
C TYR A 115 7.42 12.82 -3.42
N VAL A 116 6.77 13.85 -2.87
CA VAL A 116 7.41 15.06 -2.34
C VAL A 116 7.14 15.28 -0.85
N ALA A 117 6.47 14.32 -0.19
CA ALA A 117 6.11 14.39 1.23
C ALA A 117 5.26 15.61 1.61
N CYS A 118 4.29 15.95 0.74
CA CYS A 118 3.43 17.12 0.89
C CYS A 118 1.94 16.77 0.85
N SER A 119 1.12 17.60 1.47
CA SER A 119 -0.36 17.58 1.36
C SER A 119 -0.87 19.02 1.54
N SER A 120 -2.14 19.31 1.23
CA SER A 120 -2.68 20.69 1.30
C SER A 120 -2.50 21.39 2.64
N ASP A 121 -2.35 20.61 3.73
CA ASP A 121 -2.22 21.11 5.10
C ASP A 121 -0.76 21.47 5.46
N VAL A 122 0.17 21.23 4.55
CA VAL A 122 1.60 21.51 4.73
C VAL A 122 1.99 22.62 3.75
N SER A 123 2.23 23.81 4.29
CA SER A 123 2.72 24.97 3.54
C SER A 123 4.25 25.02 3.54
N GLY A 124 4.87 25.26 2.38
CA GLY A 124 6.32 25.49 2.26
C GLY A 124 7.09 24.42 1.46
N GLY A 125 8.15 24.85 0.77
CA GLY A 125 9.08 23.96 0.06
C GLY A 125 8.55 23.47 -1.29
N LEU A 126 8.87 22.22 -1.66
CA LEU A 126 8.40 21.61 -2.93
C LEU A 126 6.87 21.45 -2.99
N CYS A 127 6.17 21.59 -1.86
CA CYS A 127 4.71 21.56 -1.78
C CYS A 127 4.06 22.73 -2.53
N ASP A 128 4.69 23.90 -2.54
CA ASP A 128 4.15 25.11 -3.20
C ASP A 128 4.48 25.14 -4.71
N ALA A 129 5.46 24.34 -5.14
CA ALA A 129 5.96 24.26 -6.51
C ALA A 129 5.38 23.09 -7.32
N GLY A 130 4.56 22.23 -6.71
CA GLY A 130 4.02 21.04 -7.33
C GLY A 130 2.90 21.34 -8.34
N GLU A 131 3.08 20.93 -9.59
CA GLU A 131 1.99 20.87 -10.56
C GLU A 131 1.26 19.53 -10.38
N TRP A 132 0.09 19.58 -9.73
CA TRP A 132 -0.65 18.38 -9.30
C TRP A 132 -1.59 17.81 -10.37
N THR A 133 -1.45 18.24 -11.63
CA THR A 133 -2.29 17.79 -12.73
C THR A 133 -2.02 16.31 -13.03
N ILE A 134 -3.02 15.48 -12.77
CA ILE A 134 -2.99 14.05 -13.07
C ILE A 134 -2.95 13.86 -14.58
N GLN A 135 -1.83 13.35 -15.09
CA GLN A 135 -1.75 12.96 -16.49
C GLN A 135 -2.54 11.64 -16.72
N PRO A 136 -3.32 11.51 -17.81
CA PRO A 136 -4.04 10.28 -18.11
C PRO A 136 -3.04 9.19 -18.51
N TYR A 137 -2.77 8.26 -17.60
CA TYR A 137 -1.87 7.12 -17.78
C TYR A 137 -2.52 5.87 -17.19
N PRO A 138 -1.99 4.64 -17.40
CA PRO A 138 -2.64 3.44 -16.90
C PRO A 138 -2.95 3.59 -15.41
N ASN A 139 -4.10 3.06 -15.02
CA ASN A 139 -4.72 3.34 -13.74
C ASN A 139 -4.84 2.04 -12.95
N VAL A 140 -4.48 2.08 -11.68
CA VAL A 140 -4.71 0.96 -10.76
C VAL A 140 -6.05 1.19 -10.09
N THR A 141 -6.93 0.21 -10.19
CA THR A 141 -8.26 0.20 -9.57
C THR A 141 -8.41 -1.05 -8.72
N ILE A 142 -9.30 -1.00 -7.73
CA ILE A 142 -9.68 -2.16 -6.93
C ILE A 142 -11.13 -2.54 -7.23
N SER A 143 -11.47 -3.80 -7.03
CA SER A 143 -12.85 -4.29 -7.16
C SER A 143 -13.58 -4.43 -5.83
N ASP A 144 -12.84 -4.58 -4.73
CA ASP A 144 -13.38 -4.81 -3.39
C ASP A 144 -12.34 -4.41 -2.33
N TYR A 145 -12.81 -4.09 -1.12
CA TYR A 145 -11.98 -3.84 0.05
C TYR A 145 -12.72 -4.21 1.33
N GLY A 146 -11.97 -4.49 2.41
CA GLY A 146 -12.56 -4.77 3.70
C GLY A 146 -11.51 -4.86 4.80
N SER A 147 -11.98 -4.95 6.03
CA SER A 147 -11.12 -5.02 7.22
C SER A 147 -11.16 -6.41 7.83
N ILE A 148 -10.01 -6.87 8.30
CA ILE A 148 -9.86 -8.14 9.00
C ILE A 148 -9.14 -7.93 10.33
N SER A 149 -9.40 -8.76 11.32
CA SER A 149 -8.74 -8.70 12.62
C SER A 149 -8.46 -10.09 13.18
N GLY A 150 -7.39 -10.19 13.96
CA GLY A 150 -6.92 -11.43 14.55
C GLY A 150 -5.96 -12.22 13.65
N GLU A 151 -5.00 -12.87 14.29
CA GLU A 151 -3.89 -13.57 13.64
C GLU A 151 -4.36 -14.60 12.58
N ALA A 152 -5.39 -15.39 12.90
CA ALA A 152 -5.91 -16.42 12.00
C ALA A 152 -6.53 -15.82 10.72
N ALA A 153 -7.30 -14.73 10.84
CA ALA A 153 -7.91 -14.06 9.70
C ALA A 153 -6.85 -13.39 8.82
N MET A 154 -5.87 -12.72 9.44
CA MET A 154 -4.73 -12.10 8.75
C MET A 154 -3.93 -13.13 7.95
N LYS A 155 -3.59 -14.25 8.60
CA LYS A 155 -2.89 -15.39 7.97
C LYS A 155 -3.63 -15.90 6.73
N LYS A 156 -4.95 -16.10 6.86
CA LYS A 156 -5.80 -16.58 5.77
C LYS A 156 -5.80 -15.61 4.59
N GLU A 157 -6.05 -14.33 4.83
CA GLU A 157 -6.10 -13.33 3.75
C GLU A 157 -4.75 -13.15 3.05
N ILE A 158 -3.64 -13.14 3.81
CA ILE A 158 -2.29 -13.03 3.25
C ILE A 158 -1.96 -14.22 2.35
N TYR A 159 -2.41 -15.42 2.74
CA TYR A 159 -2.21 -16.64 1.96
C TYR A 159 -3.01 -16.63 0.67
N GLU A 160 -4.30 -16.30 0.75
CA GLU A 160 -5.23 -16.40 -0.38
C GLU A 160 -5.09 -15.27 -1.38
N ARG A 161 -4.84 -14.04 -0.91
CA ARG A 161 -4.92 -12.82 -1.74
C ARG A 161 -3.70 -11.91 -1.66
N GLY A 162 -2.70 -12.27 -0.86
CA GLY A 162 -1.46 -11.51 -0.76
C GLY A 162 -1.46 -10.42 0.33
N PRO A 163 -0.42 -9.56 0.36
CA PRO A 163 -0.16 -8.63 1.45
C PRO A 163 -1.35 -7.76 1.87
N ILE A 164 -1.40 -7.41 3.15
CA ILE A 164 -2.45 -6.57 3.76
C ILE A 164 -1.81 -5.35 4.43
N SER A 165 -2.60 -4.30 4.64
CA SER A 165 -2.18 -3.11 5.40
C SER A 165 -2.68 -3.21 6.83
N CYS A 166 -1.79 -2.94 7.80
CA CYS A 166 -2.09 -3.05 9.24
C CYS A 166 -1.60 -1.82 9.99
N GLY A 167 -2.32 -1.42 11.03
CA GLY A 167 -1.81 -0.49 12.04
C GLY A 167 -0.90 -1.20 13.04
N VAL A 168 0.14 -0.50 13.50
CA VAL A 168 1.05 -0.97 14.56
C VAL A 168 1.46 0.21 15.44
N ASP A 169 1.64 -0.03 16.74
CA ASP A 169 2.29 0.94 17.62
C ASP A 169 3.78 0.96 17.31
N ALA A 170 4.27 2.10 16.82
CA ALA A 170 5.66 2.26 16.43
C ALA A 170 6.60 2.53 17.63
N LEU A 171 6.07 2.91 18.80
CA LEU A 171 6.89 3.26 19.97
C LEU A 171 7.87 2.13 20.37
N PRO A 172 7.45 0.86 20.46
CA PRO A 172 8.36 -0.24 20.81
C PRO A 172 9.40 -0.55 19.73
N LEU A 173 9.22 -0.03 18.51
CA LEU A 173 10.02 -0.36 17.33
C LEU A 173 11.10 0.68 17.02
N LEU A 174 11.09 1.85 17.68
CA LEU A 174 11.99 2.96 17.38
C LEU A 174 13.48 2.57 17.48
N ASN A 175 13.83 1.70 18.43
CA ASN A 175 15.20 1.25 18.69
C ASN A 175 15.40 -0.23 18.35
N TYR A 176 14.55 -0.82 17.49
CA TYR A 176 14.68 -2.22 17.11
C TYR A 176 15.96 -2.44 16.29
N THR A 177 16.85 -3.31 16.80
CA THR A 177 18.03 -3.80 16.09
C THR A 177 17.88 -5.28 15.78
N THR A 178 18.40 -5.70 14.63
CA THR A 178 18.55 -7.12 14.29
C THR A 178 19.88 -7.59 14.87
N GLU A 179 19.85 -8.20 16.05
CA GLU A 179 20.97 -9.03 16.53
C GLU A 179 21.13 -10.27 15.64
#